data_AF-A0A8H9HIK9-F1
#
_entry.id   AF-A0A8H9HIK9-F1
#
_cell.length_a   1.000
_cell.length_b   1.000
_cell.length_c   1.000
_cell.angle_alpha   90.00
_cell.angle_beta   90.00
_cell.angle_gamma   90.00
#
_symmetry.space_group_name_H-M   'P 1'
#
loop_
_entity.id
_entity.type
_entity.pdbx_description
1 polymer ?
#
loop_
_entity_poly.entity_id
_entity_poly.type
_entity_poly.pdbx_seq_one_letter_code
_entity_poly.pdbx_strand_id
1 'polypeptide(L)' 'MDGVSEKMLSQTPRALDRDGLVVRDARPGNPPHVEYRLTPLGAEASTRSSP' A
#
# COMPACT_ATOMS: atom_id res chain seq x y z
N MET A 1 6.29 -7.86 9.76
CA MET A 1 5.22 -6.85 9.78
C MET A 1 5.36 -6.08 8.50
N ASP A 2 4.48 -6.36 7.53
CA ASP A 2 4.51 -5.90 6.14
C ASP A 2 4.67 -4.38 6.05
N GLY A 3 5.92 -3.93 6.03
CA GLY A 3 6.29 -2.55 5.80
C GLY A 3 6.22 -2.28 4.31
N VAL A 4 5.36 -1.36 3.92
CA VAL A 4 5.41 -0.70 2.60
C VAL A 4 6.87 -0.29 2.37
N SER A 5 7.53 -0.84 1.34
CA SER A 5 8.95 -0.52 1.05
C SER A 5 9.17 0.98 0.92
N GLU A 6 10.35 1.49 1.26
CA GLU A 6 10.72 2.92 1.12
C GLU A 6 10.40 3.50 -0.27
N LYS A 7 10.58 2.70 -1.32
CA LYS A 7 10.19 3.05 -2.69
C LYS A 7 8.68 3.19 -2.87
N MET A 8 7.89 2.36 -2.21
CA MET A 8 6.43 2.48 -2.20
C MET A 8 5.95 3.63 -1.29
N LEU A 9 6.66 3.95 -0.20
CA LEU A 9 6.43 5.16 0.59
C LEU A 9 6.76 6.44 -0.18
N SER A 10 7.69 6.36 -1.13
CA SER A 10 7.99 7.46 -2.06
C SER A 10 6.83 7.70 -3.03
N GLN A 11 6.05 6.66 -3.33
CA GLN A 11 4.86 6.73 -4.16
C GLN A 11 3.64 7.11 -3.31
N THR A 12 2.73 7.92 -3.85
CA THR A 12 1.49 8.25 -3.14
C THR A 12 0.58 7.02 -3.09
N PRO A 13 0.01 6.63 -1.93
CA PRO A 13 -0.88 5.47 -1.80
C PRO A 13 -2.07 5.47 -2.78
N ARG A 14 -2.52 6.67 -3.19
CA ARG A 14 -3.56 6.84 -4.23
C ARG A 14 -3.14 6.34 -5.62
N ALA A 15 -1.88 6.52 -6.01
CA ALA A 15 -1.38 6.02 -7.28
C ALA A 15 -1.29 4.49 -7.25
N LEU A 16 -0.78 3.94 -6.15
CA LEU A 16 -0.70 2.50 -5.93
C LEU A 16 -2.10 1.84 -5.89
N ASP A 17 -3.10 2.50 -5.31
CA ASP A 17 -4.50 2.03 -5.29
C ASP A 17 -5.07 2.00 -6.70
N ARG A 18 -4.83 3.05 -7.49
CA ARG A 18 -5.25 3.13 -8.90
C ARG A 18 -4.61 2.04 -9.76
N ASP A 19 -3.34 1.74 -9.52
CA ASP A 19 -2.60 0.70 -10.25
C ASP A 19 -2.93 -0.72 -9.75
N GLY A 20 -3.78 -0.85 -8.73
CA GLY A 20 -4.15 -2.15 -8.16
C GLY A 20 -3.05 -2.81 -7.33
N LEU A 21 -2.05 -2.03 -6.90
CA LEU A 21 -0.92 -2.49 -6.08
C LEU A 21 -1.28 -2.51 -4.59
N VAL A 22 -2.10 -1.59 -4.14
CA VAL A 22 -2.63 -1.59 -2.76
C VAL A 22 -4.15 -1.57 -2.78
N VAL A 23 -4.75 -2.07 -1.71
CA VAL A 23 -6.17 -1.91 -1.42
C VAL A 23 -6.34 -0.93 -0.28
N ARG A 24 -7.19 0.08 -0.48
CA ARG A 24 -7.64 0.97 0.59
C ARG A 24 -8.78 0.32 1.39
N ASP A 25 -8.62 0.24 2.70
CA ASP A 25 -9.66 -0.19 3.64
C ASP A 25 -10.04 1.00 4.52
N ALA A 26 -11.23 1.55 4.28
CA ALA A 26 -11.74 2.62 5.13
C ALA A 26 -12.33 1.99 6.40
N ARG A 27 -11.70 2.27 7.55
CA ARG A 27 -12.17 1.82 8.85
C ARG A 27 -13.10 2.88 9.44
N PRO A 28 -14.42 2.66 9.46
CA PRO A 28 -15.31 3.54 10.20
C PRO A 28 -15.01 3.38 11.70
N GLY A 29 -14.72 4.50 12.37
CA GLY A 29 -14.31 4.52 13.78
C GLY A 29 -14.18 5.96 14.28
N ASN A 30 -13.87 6.13 15.57
CA ASN A 30 -13.58 7.44 16.16
C ASN A 30 -12.15 7.45 16.73
N PRO A 31 -11.18 8.10 16.08
CA PRO A 31 -11.29 8.82 14.80
C PRO A 31 -11.33 7.86 13.59
N PRO A 32 -11.99 8.27 12.48
CA PRO A 32 -12.01 7.49 11.26
C PRO A 32 -10.62 7.49 10.62
N HIS A 33 -10.18 6.34 10.14
CA HIS A 33 -8.89 6.19 9.48
C HIS A 33 -8.97 5.24 8.29
N VAL A 34 -7.97 5.34 7.41
CA VAL A 34 -7.85 4.50 6.22
C VAL A 34 -6.56 3.71 6.36
N GLU A 35 -6.68 2.39 6.24
CA GLU A 35 -5.54 1.49 6.18
C GLU A 35 -5.28 1.12 4.72
N TYR A 36 -4.01 1.03 4.35
CA TYR A 36 -3.60 0.56 3.03
C TYR A 36 -2.92 -0.79 3.19
N ARG A 37 -3.33 -1.77 2.40
CA ARG A 37 -2.76 -3.12 2.42
C ARG A 37 -2.21 -3.46 1.04
N LEU A 38 -1.08 -4.17 1.00
CA LEU A 38 -0.53 -4.65 -0.26
C LEU A 38 -1.46 -5.72 -0.85
N THR A 39 -1.70 -5.62 -2.14
CA THR A 39 -2.25 -6.73 -2.91
C THR A 39 -1.13 -7.74 -3.21
N PRO A 40 -1.45 -8.96 -3.65
CA PRO A 40 -0.44 -9.90 -4.13
C PRO A 40 0.50 -9.28 -5.19
N LEU A 41 -0.06 -8.49 -6.11
CA LEU A 41 0.70 -7.82 -7.18
C LEU A 41 1.60 -6.70 -6.62
N GLY A 42 1.11 -5.96 -5.62
CA GLY A 42 1.90 -4.99 -4.88
C GLY A 42 3.04 -5.62 -4.09
N ALA A 43 2.80 -6.77 -3.46
CA ALA A 43 3.83 -7.51 -2.74
C ALA A 43 4.97 -7.94 -3.67
N GLU A 44 4.65 -8.52 -4.84
CA GLU A 44 5.66 -8.89 -5.84
C GLU A 44 6.41 -7.67 -6.39
N ALA A 45 5.72 -6.55 -6.62
CA ALA A 45 6.34 -5.30 -7.05
C ALA A 45 7.28 -4.73 -5.98
N SER A 46 6.93 -4.85 -4.70
CA SER A 46 7.74 -4.39 -3.57
C SER A 46 9.04 -5.20 -3.49
N THR A 47 8.95 -6.53 -3.58
CA THR A 47 10.11 -7.43 -3.54
C THR A 47 11.12 -7.14 -4.65
N ARG A 48 10.67 -6.74 -5.85
CA ARG A 48 11.55 -6.47 -6.98
C ARG A 48 12.27 -5.12 -6.92
N SER A 49 11.91 -4.25 -5.98
CA SER A 49 12.42 -2.88 -5.89
C SER A 49 13.50 -2.64 -4.83
N SER A 50 13.84 -3.67 -4.05
CA SER A 50 14.98 -3.68 -3.12
C SER A 50 16.20 -4.35 -3.77
N PRO A 51 17.21 -3.58 -4.22
CA PRO A 51 18.57 -4.10 -4.39
C PRO A 51 19.26 -4.33 -3.03
#